data_AF-A0A7J6QBG8-F1
#
_entry.id   AF-A0A7J6QBG8-F1
#
_cell.length_a   1.000
_cell.length_b   1.000
_cell.length_c   1.000
_cell.angle_alpha   90.00
_cell.angle_beta   90.00
_cell.angle_gamma   90.00
#
_symmetry.space_group_name_H-M   'P 1'
#
loop_
_entity.id
_entity.type
_entity.pdbx_description
1 polymer ?
#
loop_
_entity_poly.entity_id
_entity_poly.type
_entity_poly.pdbx_seq_one_letter_code
_entity_poly.pdbx_strand_id
1 'polypeptide(L)'
;YLDMNGIIHHCSHGNTPDVAKPEDEVWMDVFKYISDLYSRIKPKRLLYMAVDGVAPRAKMNQQRSRRFRTALDAVEANERAVKNGDPPKSIDTFFDSNSITPGTAFMERLTQQLRFFTQKMINENPLWQGVDVVVSGPDVPGEGEHKIMDYIRTTKSQPDYDPNTRHCVYGLDADLIMLTLATHEPYVALLREEVIFGPEKTDARSLVRPDRLQLLHIHVLREYLALEFGEDDLERVIDDFVLFCMLVGNDFLPHLPYTGVGDGGLERLFTAYKT
;
A
#
# COMPACT_ATOMS: atom_id res chain seq x y z
N TYR A 1 10.69 2.86 2.88
CA TYR A 1 9.43 2.86 3.65
C TYR A 1 8.60 1.71 3.15
N LEU A 2 8.09 0.86 4.03
CA LEU A 2 7.23 -0.27 3.67
C LEU A 2 5.85 -0.05 4.28
N ASP A 3 4.83 0.03 3.44
CA ASP A 3 3.46 -0.22 3.89
C ASP A 3 3.31 -1.72 4.14
N MET A 4 3.19 -2.09 5.42
CA MET A 4 3.18 -3.48 5.83
C MET A 4 1.86 -4.16 5.52
N ASN A 5 0.74 -3.44 5.45
CA ASN A 5 -0.57 -4.05 5.28
C ASN A 5 -0.68 -4.76 3.93
N GLY A 6 -0.16 -4.16 2.87
CA GLY A 6 -0.04 -4.81 1.56
C GLY A 6 0.78 -6.11 1.60
N ILE A 7 1.92 -6.10 2.31
CA ILE A 7 2.79 -7.28 2.49
C ILE A 7 2.06 -8.38 3.27
N ILE A 8 1.42 -8.02 4.39
CA ILE A 8 0.73 -8.97 5.26
C ILE A 8 -0.42 -9.63 4.50
N HIS A 9 -1.21 -8.84 3.77
CA HIS A 9 -2.24 -9.38 2.88
C HIS A 9 -1.63 -10.30 1.83
N HIS A 10 -0.55 -9.91 1.16
CA HIS A 10 0.08 -10.77 0.16
C HIS A 10 0.53 -12.12 0.75
N CYS A 11 1.21 -12.10 1.89
CA CYS A 11 1.75 -13.28 2.56
C CYS A 11 0.68 -14.13 3.28
N SER A 12 -0.51 -13.59 3.55
CA SER A 12 -1.60 -14.34 4.20
C SER A 12 -2.39 -15.22 3.23
N HIS A 13 -2.34 -14.93 1.93
CA HIS A 13 -3.00 -15.76 0.92
C HIS A 13 -2.07 -16.91 0.52
N GLY A 14 -2.52 -18.16 0.66
CA GLY A 14 -1.74 -19.33 0.29
C GLY A 14 -1.45 -19.42 -1.21
N ASN A 15 -0.34 -20.10 -1.58
CA ASN A 15 -0.04 -20.46 -2.97
C ASN A 15 -1.07 -21.44 -3.56
N THR A 16 -1.84 -22.12 -2.71
CA THR A 16 -2.96 -22.97 -3.09
C THR A 16 -4.26 -22.34 -2.55
N PRO A 17 -5.30 -22.19 -3.39
CA PRO A 17 -6.50 -21.45 -3.03
C PRO A 17 -7.34 -22.03 -1.88
N ASP A 18 -7.00 -23.16 -1.28
CA ASP A 18 -7.94 -23.93 -0.43
C ASP A 18 -7.37 -24.41 0.91
N VAL A 19 -6.23 -23.87 1.38
CA VAL A 19 -5.65 -24.22 2.69
C VAL A 19 -5.32 -22.96 3.51
N ALA A 20 -5.83 -22.93 4.75
CA ALA A 20 -5.53 -21.88 5.71
C ALA A 20 -4.05 -21.98 6.09
N LYS A 21 -3.34 -20.86 5.94
CA LYS A 21 -1.94 -20.76 6.31
C LYS A 21 -1.84 -20.51 7.82
N PRO A 22 -1.13 -21.34 8.60
CA PRO A 22 -0.86 -21.08 10.02
C PRO A 22 -0.19 -19.72 10.24
N GLU A 23 -0.45 -19.07 11.39
CA GLU A 23 0.07 -17.71 11.65
C GLU A 23 1.60 -17.64 11.57
N ASP A 24 2.29 -18.64 12.11
CA ASP A 24 3.76 -18.74 12.07
C ASP A 24 4.30 -18.83 10.65
N GLU A 25 3.61 -19.55 9.77
CA GLU A 25 3.97 -19.60 8.36
C GLU A 25 3.75 -18.23 7.68
N VAL A 26 2.67 -17.51 8.03
CA VAL A 26 2.45 -16.13 7.53
C VAL A 26 3.58 -15.20 7.99
N TRP A 27 4.00 -15.30 9.25
CA TRP A 27 5.10 -14.48 9.78
C TRP A 27 6.41 -14.75 9.03
N MET A 28 6.73 -16.02 8.79
CA MET A 28 7.94 -16.41 8.06
C MET A 28 7.94 -15.89 6.62
N ASP A 29 6.79 -15.93 5.94
CA ASP A 29 6.64 -15.35 4.60
C ASP A 29 6.82 -13.84 4.61
N VAL A 30 6.24 -13.13 5.58
CA VAL A 30 6.43 -11.68 5.76
C VAL A 30 7.91 -11.36 5.96
N PHE A 31 8.62 -12.08 6.83
CA PHE A 31 10.04 -11.84 7.09
C PHE A 31 10.93 -12.13 5.88
N LYS A 32 10.60 -13.19 5.14
CA LYS A 32 11.27 -13.50 3.87
C LYS A 32 11.05 -12.38 2.86
N TYR A 33 9.82 -11.90 2.72
CA TYR A 33 9.47 -10.84 1.78
C TYR A 33 10.20 -9.52 2.12
N ILE A 34 10.20 -9.11 3.39
CA ILE A 34 10.97 -7.94 3.85
C ILE A 34 12.46 -8.11 3.55
N SER A 35 13.02 -9.30 3.82
CA SER A 35 14.44 -9.59 3.56
C SER A 35 14.78 -9.51 2.08
N ASP A 36 13.90 -10.05 1.23
CA ASP A 36 14.04 -10.01 -0.23
C ASP A 36 13.99 -8.56 -0.74
N LEU A 37 13.01 -7.76 -0.30
CA LEU A 37 12.93 -6.33 -0.60
C LEU A 37 14.18 -5.59 -0.13
N TYR A 38 14.61 -5.81 1.11
CA TYR A 38 15.78 -5.16 1.68
C TYR A 38 17.04 -5.48 0.87
N SER A 39 17.24 -6.74 0.49
CA SER A 39 18.41 -7.18 -0.28
C SER A 39 18.46 -6.58 -1.69
N ARG A 40 17.30 -6.29 -2.29
CA ARG A 40 17.16 -5.67 -3.62
C ARG A 40 17.36 -4.16 -3.56
N ILE A 41 16.73 -3.50 -2.59
CA ILE A 41 16.72 -2.03 -2.48
C ILE A 41 17.95 -1.48 -1.76
N LYS A 42 18.48 -2.21 -0.77
CA LYS A 42 19.70 -1.88 -0.01
C LYS A 42 19.69 -0.45 0.56
N PRO A 43 18.71 -0.11 1.44
CA PRO A 43 18.65 1.22 2.04
C PRO A 43 19.94 1.55 2.78
N LYS A 44 20.31 2.85 2.82
CA LYS A 44 21.58 3.33 3.37
C LYS A 44 21.48 4.04 4.71
N ARG A 45 20.28 4.49 5.06
CA ARG A 45 20.04 5.30 6.27
C ARG A 45 18.89 4.76 7.08
N LEU A 46 17.74 4.51 6.44
CA LEU A 46 16.51 4.17 7.14
C LEU A 46 15.75 3.03 6.47
N LEU A 47 15.27 2.08 7.27
CA LEU A 47 14.16 1.19 6.98
C LEU A 47 13.00 1.51 7.92
N TYR A 48 11.97 2.16 7.40
CA TYR A 48 10.73 2.43 8.13
C TYR A 48 9.64 1.45 7.69
N MET A 49 9.06 0.72 8.64
CA MET A 49 7.98 -0.24 8.42
C MET A 49 6.73 0.23 9.16
N ALA A 50 5.68 0.50 8.40
CA ALA A 50 4.43 1.04 8.91
C ALA A 50 3.33 -0.02 8.84
N VAL A 51 2.86 -0.46 10.01
CA VAL A 51 1.67 -1.30 10.15
C VAL A 51 0.48 -0.39 10.42
N ASP A 52 -0.67 -0.65 9.82
CA ASP A 52 -1.87 0.14 10.07
C ASP A 52 -2.21 0.13 11.57
N GLY A 53 -2.50 1.32 12.09
CA GLY A 53 -3.14 1.52 13.39
C GLY A 53 -4.60 1.95 13.22
N VAL A 54 -5.18 2.48 14.29
CA VAL A 54 -6.57 2.96 14.24
C VAL A 54 -6.69 4.09 13.21
N ALA A 55 -7.46 3.84 12.16
CA ALA A 55 -7.67 4.76 11.04
C ALA A 55 -8.76 5.81 11.34
N PRO A 56 -8.80 6.94 10.59
CA PRO A 56 -9.87 7.92 10.69
C PRO A 56 -11.24 7.33 10.35
N ARG A 57 -12.32 7.96 10.86
CA ARG A 57 -13.70 7.48 10.68
C ARG A 57 -14.10 7.28 9.22
N ALA A 58 -13.62 8.15 8.31
CA ALA A 58 -13.91 8.03 6.89
C ALA A 58 -13.37 6.70 6.32
N LYS A 59 -12.10 6.38 6.58
CA LYS A 59 -11.50 5.09 6.23
C LYS A 59 -12.20 3.92 6.91
N MET A 60 -12.57 4.05 8.18
CA MET A 60 -13.29 2.98 8.90
C MET A 60 -14.61 2.61 8.21
N ASN A 61 -15.34 3.59 7.67
CA ASN A 61 -16.57 3.33 6.91
C ASN A 61 -16.30 2.58 5.61
N GLN A 62 -15.23 2.96 4.89
CA GLN A 62 -14.79 2.29 3.67
C GLN A 62 -14.37 0.85 3.95
N GLN A 63 -13.50 0.63 4.94
CA GLN A 63 -13.02 -0.69 5.34
C GLN A 63 -14.17 -1.57 5.82
N ARG A 64 -15.10 -1.02 6.61
CA ARG A 64 -16.33 -1.71 7.01
C ARG A 64 -17.12 -2.15 5.78
N SER A 65 -17.41 -1.25 4.85
CA SER A 65 -18.20 -1.56 3.66
C SER A 65 -17.57 -2.67 2.82
N ARG A 66 -16.25 -2.63 2.62
CA ARG A 66 -15.50 -3.68 1.92
C ARG A 66 -15.61 -5.04 2.61
N ARG A 67 -15.37 -5.09 3.92
CA ARG A 67 -15.43 -6.35 4.69
C ARG A 67 -16.82 -6.97 4.71
N PHE A 68 -17.86 -6.14 4.85
CA PHE A 68 -19.24 -6.60 4.77
C PHE A 68 -19.57 -7.18 3.38
N ARG A 69 -19.07 -6.55 2.31
CA ARG A 69 -19.24 -7.09 0.95
C ARG A 69 -18.51 -8.41 0.77
N THR A 70 -17.25 -8.52 1.16
CA THR A 70 -16.49 -9.78 1.05
C THR A 70 -17.14 -10.91 1.84
N ALA A 71 -17.65 -10.64 3.05
CA ALA A 71 -18.37 -11.63 3.84
C ALA A 71 -19.68 -12.07 3.15
N LEU A 72 -20.44 -11.14 2.58
CA LEU A 72 -21.65 -11.45 1.83
C LEU A 72 -21.35 -12.27 0.57
N ASP A 73 -20.34 -11.87 -0.21
CA ASP A 73 -19.92 -12.58 -1.42
C ASP A 73 -19.48 -14.02 -1.10
N ALA A 74 -18.82 -14.24 0.04
CA ALA A 74 -18.44 -15.57 0.51
C ALA A 74 -19.66 -16.45 0.87
N VAL A 75 -20.68 -15.87 1.52
CA VAL A 75 -21.95 -16.56 1.81
C VAL A 75 -22.66 -16.93 0.51
N GLU A 76 -22.83 -15.98 -0.42
CA GLU A 76 -23.47 -16.23 -1.71
C GLU A 76 -22.72 -17.27 -2.55
N ALA A 77 -21.38 -17.25 -2.53
CA ALA A 77 -20.56 -18.23 -3.23
C ALA A 77 -20.78 -19.65 -2.66
N ASN A 78 -20.87 -19.78 -1.33
CA ASN A 78 -21.17 -21.06 -0.68
C ASN A 78 -22.59 -21.55 -1.00
N GLU A 79 -23.60 -20.67 -1.02
CA GLU A 79 -24.95 -21.03 -1.42
C GLU A 79 -25.02 -21.52 -2.88
N ARG A 80 -24.26 -20.88 -3.78
CA ARG A 80 -24.15 -21.30 -5.18
C ARG A 80 -23.44 -22.65 -5.31
N ALA A 81 -22.36 -22.89 -4.56
CA ALA A 81 -21.65 -24.16 -4.53
C ALA A 81 -22.58 -25.31 -4.11
N VAL A 82 -23.34 -25.12 -3.03
CA VAL A 82 -24.32 -26.13 -2.55
C VAL A 82 -25.40 -26.41 -3.60
N LYS A 83 -25.92 -25.38 -4.29
CA LYS A 83 -26.88 -25.56 -5.38
C LYS A 83 -26.31 -26.33 -6.58
N ASN A 84 -25.01 -26.20 -6.83
CA ASN A 84 -24.31 -26.91 -7.92
C ASN A 84 -23.86 -28.32 -7.52
N GLY A 85 -24.06 -28.72 -6.25
CA GLY A 85 -23.62 -30.02 -5.71
C GLY A 85 -22.16 -30.05 -5.25
N ASP A 86 -21.49 -28.90 -5.23
CA ASP A 86 -20.14 -28.75 -4.69
C ASP A 86 -20.17 -28.63 -3.16
N PRO A 87 -19.18 -29.18 -2.44
CA PRO A 87 -19.10 -29.02 -0.99
C PRO A 87 -18.89 -27.54 -0.64
N PRO A 88 -19.56 -27.02 0.41
CA PRO A 88 -19.35 -25.66 0.86
C PRO A 88 -17.92 -25.48 1.36
N LYS A 89 -17.33 -24.31 1.11
CA LYS A 89 -16.02 -23.95 1.66
C LYS A 89 -16.16 -23.70 3.15
N SER A 90 -15.36 -24.39 3.95
CA SER A 90 -15.34 -24.20 5.40
C SER A 90 -14.73 -22.83 5.76
N ILE A 91 -15.25 -22.19 6.80
CA ILE A 91 -14.62 -20.98 7.36
C ILE A 91 -13.20 -21.28 7.84
N ASP A 92 -12.96 -22.49 8.34
CA ASP A 92 -11.65 -22.90 8.89
C ASP A 92 -10.62 -23.23 7.79
N THR A 93 -11.02 -23.28 6.52
CA THR A 93 -10.09 -23.55 5.40
C THR A 93 -9.34 -22.32 4.89
N PHE A 94 -9.59 -21.13 5.46
CA PHE A 94 -8.94 -19.88 5.03
C PHE A 94 -8.37 -19.10 6.20
N PHE A 95 -7.28 -18.37 5.95
CA PHE A 95 -6.84 -17.32 6.85
C PHE A 95 -7.88 -16.19 6.83
N ASP A 96 -8.46 -15.85 7.99
CA ASP A 96 -9.42 -14.75 8.08
C ASP A 96 -8.70 -13.40 7.96
N SER A 97 -8.78 -12.79 6.77
CA SER A 97 -8.18 -11.48 6.48
C SER A 97 -8.74 -10.35 7.35
N ASN A 98 -9.91 -10.51 7.99
CA ASN A 98 -10.39 -9.55 9.00
C ASN A 98 -9.49 -9.51 10.24
N SER A 99 -8.68 -10.55 10.46
CA SER A 99 -7.64 -10.56 11.49
C SER A 99 -6.54 -9.53 11.22
N ILE A 100 -6.41 -9.04 9.99
CA ILE A 100 -5.51 -7.94 9.60
C ILE A 100 -6.18 -6.61 9.93
N THR A 101 -6.33 -6.34 11.23
CA THR A 101 -6.93 -5.12 11.78
C THR A 101 -6.22 -4.76 13.07
N PRO A 102 -5.96 -3.47 13.32
CA PRO A 102 -5.49 -3.03 14.63
C PRO A 102 -6.40 -3.54 15.76
N GLY A 103 -5.81 -4.00 16.85
CA GLY A 103 -6.53 -4.52 18.03
C GLY A 103 -6.84 -6.02 18.00
N THR A 104 -6.51 -6.75 16.93
CA THR A 104 -6.59 -8.21 16.91
C THR A 104 -5.36 -8.84 17.54
N ALA A 105 -5.54 -10.04 18.11
CA ALA A 105 -4.44 -10.79 18.69
C ALA A 105 -3.39 -11.21 17.64
N PHE A 106 -3.83 -11.43 16.38
CA PHE A 106 -2.92 -11.69 15.26
C PHE A 106 -1.96 -10.51 15.02
N MET A 107 -2.49 -9.29 14.90
CA MET A 107 -1.66 -8.11 14.62
C MET A 107 -0.70 -7.79 15.77
N GLU A 108 -1.14 -8.00 17.01
CA GLU A 108 -0.28 -7.87 18.18
C GLU A 108 0.89 -8.86 18.14
N ARG A 109 0.61 -10.16 17.95
CA ARG A 109 1.64 -11.20 17.85
C ARG A 109 2.58 -10.97 16.68
N LEU A 110 2.04 -10.69 15.49
CA LEU A 110 2.85 -10.40 14.30
C LEU A 110 3.79 -9.22 14.54
N THR A 111 3.31 -8.14 15.16
CA THR A 111 4.14 -6.95 15.44
C THR A 111 5.25 -7.29 16.43
N GLN A 112 4.98 -8.09 17.47
CA GLN A 112 6.01 -8.56 18.40
C GLN A 112 7.08 -9.38 17.69
N GLN A 113 6.66 -10.32 16.82
CA GLN A 113 7.59 -11.13 16.03
C GLN A 113 8.37 -10.28 15.03
N LEU A 114 7.75 -9.26 14.42
CA LEU A 114 8.42 -8.31 13.53
C LEU A 114 9.52 -7.54 14.26
N ARG A 115 9.26 -7.05 15.48
CA ARG A 115 10.28 -6.38 16.32
C ARG A 115 11.44 -7.33 16.63
N PHE A 116 11.15 -8.56 17.04
CA PHE A 116 12.17 -9.58 17.28
C PHE A 116 13.01 -9.87 16.03
N PHE A 117 12.36 -10.08 14.89
CA PHE A 117 13.00 -10.28 13.59
C PHE A 117 13.95 -9.12 13.26
N THR A 118 13.49 -7.86 13.39
CA THR A 118 14.35 -6.71 13.09
C THR A 118 15.58 -6.63 13.99
N GLN A 119 15.42 -6.89 15.30
CA GLN A 119 16.54 -6.88 16.23
C GLN A 119 17.55 -7.97 15.90
N LYS A 120 17.07 -9.16 15.54
CA LYS A 120 17.90 -10.27 15.09
C LYS A 120 18.67 -9.90 13.83
N MET A 121 18.00 -9.31 12.83
CA MET A 121 18.64 -8.92 11.57
C MET A 121 19.70 -7.85 11.77
N ILE A 122 19.48 -6.84 12.62
CA ILE A 122 20.50 -5.83 12.94
C ILE A 122 21.74 -6.47 13.59
N ASN A 123 21.53 -7.42 14.50
CA ASN A 123 22.62 -8.07 15.24
C ASN A 123 23.42 -9.06 14.37
N GLU A 124 22.73 -9.82 13.52
CA GLU A 124 23.33 -10.97 12.83
C GLU A 124 23.64 -10.69 11.34
N ASN A 125 22.96 -9.73 10.70
CA ASN A 125 23.12 -9.45 9.28
C ASN A 125 23.93 -8.16 9.04
N PRO A 126 25.15 -8.25 8.47
CA PRO A 126 25.97 -7.07 8.18
C PRO A 126 25.32 -6.03 7.27
N LEU A 127 24.37 -6.43 6.42
CA LEU A 127 23.66 -5.49 5.53
C LEU A 127 22.69 -4.57 6.29
N TRP A 128 22.27 -4.96 7.49
CA TRP A 128 21.35 -4.20 8.35
C TRP A 128 22.09 -3.32 9.36
N GLN A 129 23.40 -3.54 9.54
CA GLN A 129 24.22 -2.75 10.43
C GLN A 129 24.43 -1.33 9.86
N GLY A 130 24.24 -0.31 10.71
CA GLY A 130 24.37 1.10 10.32
C GLY A 130 23.16 1.69 9.60
N VAL A 131 22.06 0.94 9.49
CA VAL A 131 20.76 1.44 9.02
C VAL A 131 19.82 1.54 10.21
N ASP A 132 19.19 2.70 10.38
CA ASP A 132 18.15 2.89 11.38
C ASP A 132 16.91 2.10 10.96
N VAL A 133 16.38 1.27 11.87
CA VAL A 133 15.17 0.48 11.60
C VAL A 133 14.07 0.93 12.55
N VAL A 134 12.96 1.39 11.96
CA VAL A 134 11.78 1.85 12.71
C VAL A 134 10.60 0.94 12.39
N VAL A 135 10.00 0.38 13.44
CA VAL A 135 8.76 -0.41 13.36
C VAL A 135 7.63 0.38 14.03
N SER A 136 6.77 0.97 13.21
CA SER A 136 5.56 1.66 13.64
C SER A 136 4.39 0.67 13.63
N GLY A 137 4.07 0.12 14.79
CA GLY A 137 3.05 -0.92 14.97
C GLY A 137 1.60 -0.42 14.93
N PRO A 138 0.63 -1.33 15.14
CA PRO A 138 -0.79 -1.01 15.21
C PRO A 138 -1.19 -0.24 16.47
N ASP A 139 -0.30 -0.19 17.46
CA ASP A 139 -0.42 0.61 18.69
C ASP A 139 -0.28 2.12 18.44
N VAL A 140 0.34 2.51 17.33
CA VAL A 140 0.41 3.91 16.88
C VAL A 140 -0.82 4.20 16.01
N PRO A 141 -1.65 5.23 16.30
CA PRO A 141 -2.80 5.58 15.43
C PRO A 141 -2.38 5.99 14.02
N GLY A 142 -3.29 5.82 13.06
CA GLY A 142 -3.10 6.22 11.65
C GLY A 142 -2.85 5.05 10.70
N GLU A 143 -3.16 5.29 9.43
CA GLU A 143 -2.90 4.37 8.31
C GLU A 143 -1.40 4.31 7.99
N GLY A 144 -0.92 3.17 7.48
CA GLY A 144 0.48 2.90 7.19
C GLY A 144 1.08 3.94 6.24
N GLU A 145 0.42 4.19 5.11
CA GLU A 145 0.80 5.23 4.16
C GLU A 145 0.88 6.62 4.79
N HIS A 146 -0.09 7.01 5.63
CA HIS A 146 -0.11 8.31 6.28
C HIS A 146 0.98 8.45 7.34
N LYS A 147 1.26 7.39 8.11
CA LYS A 147 2.41 7.33 9.05
C LYS A 147 3.73 7.53 8.31
N ILE A 148 3.88 6.93 7.13
CA ILE A 148 5.06 7.11 6.28
C ILE A 148 5.17 8.57 5.86
N MET A 149 4.10 9.17 5.35
CA MET A 149 4.13 10.57 4.89
C MET A 149 4.36 11.56 6.05
N ASP A 150 3.77 11.31 7.22
CA ASP A 150 4.00 12.10 8.43
C ASP A 150 5.46 12.04 8.86
N TYR A 151 6.08 10.86 8.80
CA TYR A 151 7.50 10.70 9.09
C TYR A 151 8.37 11.49 8.10
N ILE A 152 8.08 11.41 6.80
CA ILE A 152 8.80 12.16 5.76
C ILE A 152 8.68 13.67 6.01
N ARG A 153 7.46 14.20 6.21
CA ARG A 153 7.24 15.63 6.49
C ARG A 153 7.95 16.09 7.76
N THR A 154 7.87 15.31 8.83
CA THR A 154 8.51 15.63 10.11
C THR A 154 10.03 15.65 9.96
N THR A 155 10.60 14.69 9.23
CA THR A 155 12.04 14.62 8.95
C THR A 155 12.49 15.79 8.07
N LYS A 156 11.73 16.12 7.02
CA LYS A 156 11.97 17.28 6.14
C LYS A 156 12.00 18.61 6.90
N SER A 157 11.17 18.75 7.94
CA SER A 157 11.09 19.96 8.75
C SER A 157 12.28 20.16 9.70
N GLN A 158 13.16 19.17 9.86
CA GLN A 158 14.32 19.28 10.74
C GLN A 158 15.41 20.18 10.12
N PRO A 159 16.12 21.00 10.93
CA PRO A 159 17.14 21.92 10.41
C PRO A 159 18.32 21.25 9.70
N ASP A 160 18.63 20.00 10.05
CA ASP A 160 19.73 19.20 9.52
C ASP A 160 19.29 18.23 8.40
N TYR A 161 18.07 18.37 7.90
CA TYR A 161 17.56 17.56 6.80
C TYR A 161 18.41 17.75 5.54
N ASP A 162 18.80 16.64 4.92
CA ASP A 162 19.44 16.65 3.60
C ASP A 162 18.36 16.67 2.51
N PRO A 163 18.18 17.78 1.77
CA PRO A 163 17.16 17.90 0.73
C PRO A 163 17.40 16.98 -0.47
N ASN A 164 18.58 16.35 -0.58
CA ASN A 164 18.88 15.35 -1.60
C ASN A 164 18.65 13.91 -1.11
N THR A 165 18.03 13.74 0.05
CA THR A 165 17.62 12.42 0.55
C THR A 165 16.74 11.74 -0.49
N ARG A 166 17.04 10.47 -0.78
CA ARG A 166 16.30 9.66 -1.75
C ARG A 166 15.36 8.72 -1.04
N HIS A 167 14.08 8.79 -1.39
CA HIS A 167 13.01 8.04 -0.77
C HIS A 167 12.56 6.91 -1.69
N CYS A 168 12.40 5.72 -1.12
CA CYS A 168 11.76 4.58 -1.78
C CYS A 168 10.61 4.10 -0.90
N VAL A 169 9.38 4.19 -1.39
CA VAL A 169 8.17 3.77 -0.67
C VAL A 169 7.60 2.54 -1.38
N TYR A 170 7.36 1.48 -0.64
CA TYR A 170 6.76 0.26 -1.18
C TYR A 170 5.27 0.22 -0.87
N GLY A 171 4.46 -0.06 -1.89
CA GLY A 171 3.02 -0.27 -1.79
C GLY A 171 2.33 -0.23 -3.16
N LEU A 172 1.12 -0.80 -3.24
CA LEU A 172 0.34 -0.92 -4.47
C LEU A 172 -0.76 0.14 -4.62
N ASP A 173 -1.05 0.87 -3.55
CA ASP A 173 -2.17 1.81 -3.53
C ASP A 173 -1.89 3.05 -4.39
N ALA A 174 -2.90 3.47 -5.17
CA ALA A 174 -2.80 4.64 -6.03
C ALA A 174 -2.62 5.93 -5.23
N ASP A 175 -3.14 5.97 -4.00
CA ASP A 175 -3.04 7.08 -3.06
C ASP A 175 -1.57 7.41 -2.76
N LEU A 176 -0.67 6.42 -2.76
CA LEU A 176 0.78 6.65 -2.60
C LEU A 176 1.37 7.57 -3.67
N ILE A 177 0.85 7.58 -4.90
CA ILE A 177 1.32 8.50 -5.95
C ILE A 177 1.00 9.94 -5.53
N MET A 178 -0.24 10.19 -5.10
CA MET A 178 -0.69 11.53 -4.70
C MET A 178 -0.03 11.97 -3.41
N LEU A 179 0.02 11.08 -2.43
CA LEU A 179 0.64 11.31 -1.13
C LEU A 179 2.13 11.63 -1.26
N THR A 180 2.86 10.92 -2.13
CA THR A 180 4.28 11.22 -2.37
C THR A 180 4.49 12.51 -3.14
N LEU A 181 3.65 12.83 -4.12
CA LEU A 181 3.68 14.14 -4.79
C LEU A 181 3.51 15.29 -3.78
N ALA A 182 2.54 15.18 -2.89
CA ALA A 182 2.24 16.16 -1.84
C ALA A 182 3.34 16.30 -0.75
N THR A 183 4.37 15.43 -0.75
CA THR A 183 5.55 15.65 0.09
C THR A 183 6.49 16.72 -0.47
N HIS A 184 6.39 17.02 -1.77
CA HIS A 184 7.32 17.87 -2.52
C HIS A 184 8.79 17.46 -2.30
N GLU A 185 9.05 16.16 -2.14
CA GLU A 185 10.39 15.60 -2.14
C GLU A 185 10.83 15.35 -3.59
N PRO A 186 11.99 15.87 -4.02
CA PRO A 186 12.42 15.78 -5.41
C PRO A 186 12.79 14.34 -5.82
N TYR A 187 13.24 13.51 -4.88
CA TYR A 187 13.77 12.17 -5.18
C TYR A 187 12.97 11.06 -4.53
N VAL A 188 11.74 10.85 -5.00
CA VAL A 188 10.89 9.73 -4.55
C VAL A 188 10.70 8.70 -5.66
N ALA A 189 10.78 7.42 -5.29
CA ALA A 189 10.34 6.31 -6.12
C ALA A 189 9.35 5.44 -5.37
N LEU A 190 8.31 4.98 -6.06
CA LEU A 190 7.39 3.96 -5.57
C LEU A 190 7.81 2.60 -6.09
N LEU A 191 8.01 1.65 -5.18
CA LEU A 191 8.31 0.27 -5.48
C LEU A 191 7.01 -0.54 -5.38
N ARG A 192 6.70 -1.30 -6.42
CA ARG A 192 5.49 -2.12 -6.46
C ARG A 192 5.71 -3.37 -7.30
N GLU A 193 4.90 -4.38 -7.09
CA GLU A 193 4.82 -5.54 -7.96
C GLU A 193 4.29 -5.15 -9.33
N GLU A 194 4.72 -5.87 -10.35
CA GLU A 194 4.12 -5.79 -11.68
C GLU A 194 2.69 -6.35 -11.64
N VAL A 195 1.77 -5.57 -12.17
CA VAL A 195 0.35 -5.91 -12.25
C VAL A 195 0.00 -6.13 -13.72
N ILE A 196 -0.32 -7.37 -14.10
CA ILE A 196 -0.68 -7.73 -15.46
C ILE A 196 -2.21 -7.79 -15.58
N PHE A 197 -2.76 -6.90 -16.41
CA PHE A 197 -4.19 -6.89 -16.71
C PHE A 197 -4.50 -7.89 -17.83
N GLY A 198 -5.40 -8.84 -17.57
CA GLY A 198 -5.90 -9.79 -18.56
C GLY A 198 -7.00 -9.20 -19.47
N PRO A 199 -7.34 -9.85 -20.59
CA PRO A 199 -8.44 -9.41 -21.45
C PRO A 199 -9.79 -9.50 -20.70
N GLU A 200 -10.64 -8.48 -20.84
CA GLU A 200 -11.95 -8.29 -20.16
C GLU A 200 -12.91 -9.50 -20.21
N LYS A 201 -12.72 -10.45 -21.12
CA LYS A 201 -13.64 -11.56 -21.40
C LYS A 201 -13.40 -12.83 -20.59
N THR A 202 -12.35 -12.85 -19.78
CA THR A 202 -12.08 -13.94 -18.85
C THR A 202 -12.12 -13.34 -17.45
N ASP A 203 -12.75 -14.00 -16.47
CA ASP A 203 -12.68 -13.69 -15.03
C ASP A 203 -11.24 -13.71 -14.45
N ALA A 204 -10.21 -13.67 -15.31
CA ALA A 204 -8.83 -13.44 -14.98
C ALA A 204 -8.67 -12.04 -14.39
N ARG A 205 -8.91 -11.98 -13.08
CA ARG A 205 -8.45 -10.93 -12.17
C ARG A 205 -7.03 -10.52 -12.56
N SER A 206 -6.77 -9.22 -12.44
CA SER A 206 -5.42 -8.66 -12.51
C SER A 206 -4.41 -9.56 -11.78
N LEU A 207 -3.38 -9.99 -12.49
CA LEU A 207 -2.39 -10.95 -11.99
C LEU A 207 -1.17 -10.18 -11.49
N VAL A 208 -1.01 -10.14 -10.17
CA VAL A 208 0.19 -9.57 -9.54
C VAL A 208 1.33 -10.57 -9.67
N ARG A 209 2.50 -10.11 -10.13
CA ARG A 209 3.75 -10.89 -10.25
C ARG A 209 4.71 -10.50 -9.12
N PRO A 210 4.73 -11.23 -7.99
CA PRO A 210 5.55 -10.86 -6.83
C PRO A 210 7.05 -10.90 -7.10
N ASP A 211 7.47 -11.67 -8.11
CA ASP A 211 8.85 -11.83 -8.53
C ASP A 211 9.37 -10.65 -9.37
N ARG A 212 8.46 -9.84 -9.95
CA ARG A 212 8.79 -8.73 -10.84
C ARG A 212 8.40 -7.42 -10.19
N LEU A 213 9.40 -6.71 -9.67
CA LEU A 213 9.21 -5.38 -9.10
C LEU A 213 9.38 -4.30 -10.17
N GLN A 214 8.56 -3.26 -10.08
CA GLN A 214 8.62 -2.04 -10.87
C GLN A 214 8.91 -0.84 -9.97
N LEU A 215 9.67 0.09 -10.51
CA LEU A 215 9.93 1.39 -9.88
C LEU A 215 9.21 2.47 -10.67
N LEU A 216 8.26 3.14 -10.02
CA LEU A 216 7.64 4.36 -10.53
C LEU A 216 8.40 5.56 -9.97
N HIS A 217 9.09 6.28 -10.84
CA HIS A 217 9.85 7.46 -10.46
C HIS A 217 8.94 8.69 -10.41
N ILE A 218 8.70 9.21 -9.21
CA ILE A 218 7.83 10.39 -9.02
C ILE A 218 8.46 11.65 -9.60
N HIS A 219 9.79 11.75 -9.60
CA HIS A 219 10.50 12.87 -10.23
C HIS A 219 10.21 12.99 -11.73
N VAL A 220 10.14 11.85 -12.44
CA VAL A 220 9.77 11.82 -13.88
C VAL A 220 8.31 12.26 -14.06
N LEU A 221 7.41 11.83 -13.17
CA LEU A 221 6.02 12.28 -13.21
C LEU A 221 5.91 13.81 -13.04
N ARG A 222 6.72 14.39 -12.14
CA ARG A 222 6.78 15.85 -11.95
C ARG A 222 7.24 16.57 -13.21
N GLU A 223 8.22 16.03 -13.93
CA GLU A 223 8.65 16.55 -15.24
C GLU A 223 7.53 16.48 -16.27
N TYR A 224 6.76 15.38 -16.32
CA TYR A 224 5.58 15.29 -17.18
C TYR A 224 4.50 16.32 -16.84
N LEU A 225 4.25 16.57 -15.55
CA LEU A 225 3.31 17.60 -15.12
C LEU A 225 3.79 19.01 -15.50
N ALA A 226 5.09 19.29 -15.38
CA ALA A 226 5.69 20.54 -15.82
C ALA A 226 5.52 20.76 -17.33
N LEU A 227 5.70 19.71 -18.14
CA LEU A 227 5.45 19.76 -19.58
C LEU A 227 3.97 19.96 -19.93
N GLU A 228 3.07 19.39 -19.14
CA GLU A 228 1.63 19.44 -19.38
C GLU A 228 1.01 20.79 -19.00
N PHE A 229 1.43 21.40 -17.88
CA PHE A 229 0.81 22.60 -17.30
C PHE A 229 1.72 23.84 -17.26
N GLY A 230 3.01 23.70 -17.57
CA GLY A 230 4.01 24.76 -17.45
C GLY A 230 4.88 24.63 -16.20
N GLU A 231 6.03 25.31 -16.21
CA GLU A 231 7.01 25.30 -15.10
C GLU A 231 6.77 26.41 -14.06
N ASP A 232 5.88 27.36 -14.36
CA ASP A 232 5.57 28.48 -13.47
C ASP A 232 4.90 27.96 -12.18
N ASP A 233 5.65 27.92 -11.08
CA ASP A 233 5.23 27.41 -9.76
C ASP A 233 4.75 25.94 -9.78
N LEU A 234 5.64 25.04 -10.23
CA LEU A 234 5.36 23.60 -10.34
C LEU A 234 4.82 22.97 -9.04
N GLU A 235 5.26 23.40 -7.86
CA GLU A 235 4.76 22.82 -6.60
C GLU A 235 3.27 23.09 -6.41
N ARG A 236 2.81 24.29 -6.76
CA ARG A 236 1.39 24.64 -6.73
C ARG A 236 0.60 23.86 -7.77
N VAL A 237 1.14 23.70 -8.99
CA VAL A 237 0.53 22.86 -10.02
C VAL A 237 0.36 21.42 -9.54
N ILE A 238 1.36 20.89 -8.82
CA ILE A 238 1.30 19.55 -8.24
C ILE A 238 0.18 19.45 -7.18
N ASP A 239 0.04 20.45 -6.31
CA ASP A 239 -1.04 20.49 -5.33
C ASP A 239 -2.43 20.51 -6.00
N ASP A 240 -2.59 21.32 -7.05
CA ASP A 240 -3.83 21.40 -7.83
C ASP A 240 -4.10 20.07 -8.56
N PHE A 241 -3.08 19.41 -9.09
CA PHE A 241 -3.19 18.08 -9.68
C PHE A 241 -3.62 17.02 -8.66
N VAL A 242 -3.03 17.02 -7.47
CA VAL A 242 -3.44 16.11 -6.38
C VAL A 242 -4.91 16.33 -6.02
N LEU A 243 -5.37 17.58 -5.99
CA LEU A 243 -6.78 17.91 -5.79
C LEU A 243 -7.67 17.32 -6.89
N PHE A 244 -7.27 17.40 -8.17
CA PHE A 244 -8.04 16.80 -9.27
C PHE A 244 -8.17 15.29 -9.14
N CYS A 245 -7.09 14.60 -8.76
CA CYS A 245 -7.15 13.17 -8.50
C CYS A 245 -8.11 12.83 -7.36
N MET A 246 -8.13 13.63 -6.29
CA MET A 246 -9.09 13.46 -5.20
C MET A 246 -10.55 13.68 -5.65
N LEU A 247 -10.81 14.59 -6.58
CA LEU A 247 -12.16 14.82 -7.14
C LEU A 247 -12.64 13.66 -8.03
N VAL A 248 -11.73 13.04 -8.77
CA VAL A 248 -11.99 11.87 -9.60
C VAL A 248 -12.38 10.67 -8.75
N GLY A 249 -11.70 10.48 -7.62
CA GLY A 249 -12.04 9.43 -6.68
C GLY A 249 -11.01 9.27 -5.57
N ASN A 250 -11.50 8.95 -4.38
CA ASN A 250 -10.68 8.57 -3.24
C ASN A 250 -11.50 7.69 -2.28
N ASP A 251 -10.85 7.13 -1.27
CA ASP A 251 -11.48 6.25 -0.29
C ASP A 251 -12.51 6.94 0.63
N PHE A 252 -12.53 8.28 0.67
CA PHE A 252 -13.27 9.06 1.66
C PHE A 252 -14.54 9.71 1.08
N LEU A 253 -14.58 9.97 -0.23
CA LEU A 253 -15.68 10.64 -0.91
C LEU A 253 -16.24 9.78 -2.05
N PRO A 254 -17.56 9.78 -2.27
CA PRO A 254 -18.13 9.20 -3.48
C PRO A 254 -17.56 9.87 -4.73
N HIS A 255 -17.33 9.09 -5.79
CA HIS A 255 -16.93 9.61 -7.08
C HIS A 255 -17.95 10.64 -7.60
N LEU A 256 -17.45 11.75 -8.15
CA LEU A 256 -18.31 12.69 -8.83
C LEU A 256 -18.88 12.05 -10.11
N PRO A 257 -20.16 12.31 -10.45
CA PRO A 257 -20.69 11.88 -11.73
C PRO A 257 -19.85 12.44 -12.88
N TYR A 258 -19.57 11.60 -13.88
CA TYR A 258 -18.84 11.96 -15.12
C TYR A 258 -17.34 12.30 -14.96
N THR A 259 -16.74 12.02 -13.80
CA THR A 259 -15.29 12.20 -13.58
C THR A 259 -14.54 10.87 -13.47
N GLY A 260 -15.13 9.74 -13.86
CA GLY A 260 -14.47 8.44 -13.83
C GLY A 260 -13.20 8.43 -14.69
N VAL A 261 -12.14 7.76 -14.22
CA VAL A 261 -10.88 7.62 -14.98
C VAL A 261 -11.14 6.96 -16.34
N GLY A 262 -11.98 5.93 -16.38
CA GLY A 262 -12.34 5.24 -17.62
C GLY A 262 -13.15 6.10 -18.61
N ASP A 263 -13.76 7.20 -18.15
CA ASP A 263 -14.61 8.09 -18.95
C ASP A 263 -13.85 9.34 -19.44
N GLY A 264 -12.53 9.39 -19.21
CA GLY A 264 -11.68 10.54 -19.51
C GLY A 264 -11.88 11.72 -18.55
N GLY A 265 -12.22 11.45 -17.28
CA GLY A 265 -12.53 12.47 -16.29
C GLY A 265 -11.36 13.40 -15.97
N LEU A 266 -10.14 12.85 -15.88
CA LEU A 266 -8.93 13.63 -15.59
C LEU A 266 -8.62 14.62 -16.73
N GLU A 267 -8.72 14.17 -17.97
CA GLU A 267 -8.45 14.97 -19.17
C GLU A 267 -9.41 16.18 -19.26
N ARG A 268 -10.67 15.99 -18.87
CA ARG A 268 -11.66 17.08 -18.79
C ARG A 268 -11.29 18.10 -17.72
N LEU A 269 -10.89 17.63 -16.54
CA LEU A 269 -10.43 18.52 -15.45
C LEU A 269 -9.19 19.29 -15.86
N PHE A 270 -8.22 18.65 -16.53
CA PHE A 270 -7.01 19.32 -17.02
C PHE A 270 -7.32 20.37 -18.06
N THR A 271 -8.21 20.05 -19.00
CA THR A 271 -8.66 21.02 -20.02
C THR A 271 -9.29 22.23 -19.35
N ALA A 272 -10.21 22.01 -18.41
CA ALA A 272 -10.87 23.09 -17.68
C ALA A 272 -9.89 23.93 -16.84
N TYR A 273 -8.89 23.31 -16.21
CA TYR A 273 -7.90 24.01 -15.41
C TYR A 273 -6.98 24.92 -16.23
N LYS A 274 -6.66 24.52 -17.48
CA LYS A 274 -5.83 25.31 -18.38
C LYS A 274 -6.55 26.50 -19.02
N THR A 275 -7.89 26.57 -18.90
CA THR A 275 -8.73 27.59 -19.55
C THR A 275 -8.90 28.81 -18.65
#